data_AF-A0A7Z9N2C7-F1
#
_entry.id   AF-A0A7Z9N2C7-F1
#
_cell.length_a   1.000
_cell.length_b   1.000
_cell.length_c   1.000
_cell.angle_alpha   90.00
_cell.angle_beta   90.00
_cell.angle_gamma   90.00
#
_symmetry.space_group_name_H-M   'P 1'
#
loop_
_entity.id
_entity.type
_entity.pdbx_description
1 polymer ?
#
loop_
_entity_poly.entity_id
_entity_poly.type
_entity_poly.pdbx_seq_one_letter_code
_entity_poly.pdbx_strand_id
1 'polypeptide(L)'
;LSLGANLTFAVIPGHKYSGSFAKKAFEKGYEVIVHMPMESHAPFSGEEEFVLNTDMTSSEIESRMEKVISHLPQAVGMNNHQGSKATENRRVMNVVGSVLKKYEKYFVDSRTTPETIAGSMMMSLGVHTANRDIFLDNEADPYLINKQLDQLISTAQHKGSAIGVGHARPMTLQVLQKRIPELEKAGFQFKFVSSLYK
;
A
#
# COMPACT_ATOMS: atom_id res chain seq x y z
N LEU A 1 12.64 -2.89 -10.55
CA LEU A 1 12.08 -4.22 -10.91
C LEU A 1 13.20 -5.23 -11.21
N SER A 2 14.19 -5.35 -10.32
CA SER A 2 15.36 -6.23 -10.48
C SER A 2 15.98 -6.63 -9.14
N LEU A 3 15.20 -6.52 -8.05
CA LEU A 3 15.70 -6.78 -6.69
C LEU A 3 15.77 -8.27 -6.34
N GLY A 4 15.32 -9.17 -7.24
CA GLY A 4 15.41 -10.62 -7.04
C GLY A 4 14.41 -11.20 -6.03
N ALA A 5 13.60 -10.37 -5.37
CA ALA A 5 12.63 -10.77 -4.35
C ALA A 5 11.19 -10.45 -4.75
N ASN A 6 10.23 -11.19 -4.18
CA ASN A 6 8.81 -10.91 -4.34
C ASN A 6 8.44 -9.64 -3.57
N LEU A 7 8.22 -8.55 -4.30
CA LEU A 7 7.77 -7.27 -3.77
C LEU A 7 6.42 -6.89 -4.39
N THR A 8 5.51 -6.38 -3.56
CA THR A 8 4.25 -5.80 -4.04
C THR A 8 4.48 -4.33 -4.39
N PHE A 9 4.11 -3.92 -5.60
CA PHE A 9 4.22 -2.53 -6.06
C PHE A 9 2.90 -1.78 -5.91
N ALA A 10 2.90 -0.77 -5.05
CA ALA A 10 1.79 0.17 -4.92
C ALA A 10 1.94 1.32 -5.93
N VAL A 11 0.96 1.51 -6.80
CA VAL A 11 1.01 2.49 -7.89
C VAL A 11 -0.05 3.57 -7.70
N ILE A 12 0.38 4.82 -7.60
CA ILE A 12 -0.53 5.98 -7.54
C ILE A 12 -1.17 6.16 -8.93
N PRO A 13 -2.52 6.21 -9.05
CA PRO A 13 -3.20 6.45 -10.31
C PRO A 13 -3.02 7.90 -10.81
N GLY A 14 -3.24 8.14 -12.10
CA GLY A 14 -3.33 9.49 -12.66
C GLY A 14 -2.01 10.18 -13.02
N HIS A 15 -0.86 9.55 -12.80
CA HIS A 15 0.40 10.05 -13.32
C HIS A 15 0.70 9.48 -14.71
N LYS A 16 1.51 10.22 -15.48
CA LYS A 16 1.91 9.89 -16.87
C LYS A 16 2.34 8.42 -17.08
N TYR A 17 2.96 7.81 -16.07
CA TYR A 17 3.51 6.46 -16.16
C TYR A 17 2.81 5.43 -15.26
N SER A 18 1.70 5.77 -14.59
CA SER A 18 1.02 4.86 -13.65
C SER A 18 0.62 3.55 -14.32
N GLY A 19 -0.18 3.63 -15.40
CA GLY A 19 -0.67 2.44 -16.11
C GLY A 19 0.45 1.63 -16.78
N SER A 20 1.43 2.30 -17.40
CA SER A 20 2.55 1.60 -18.04
C SER A 20 3.49 0.94 -17.04
N PHE A 21 3.70 1.55 -15.87
CA PHE A 21 4.48 0.95 -14.79
C PHE A 21 3.75 -0.25 -14.16
N ALA A 22 2.46 -0.13 -13.86
CA ALA A 22 1.64 -1.23 -13.34
C ALA A 22 1.67 -2.43 -14.30
N LYS A 23 1.46 -2.19 -15.60
CA LYS A 23 1.56 -3.23 -16.63
C LYS A 23 2.95 -3.89 -16.63
N LYS A 24 4.02 -3.09 -16.63
CA LYS A 24 5.40 -3.61 -16.65
C LYS A 24 5.78 -4.39 -15.38
N ALA A 25 5.30 -3.98 -14.21
CA ALA A 25 5.51 -4.70 -12.96
C ALA A 25 4.81 -6.06 -12.99
N PHE A 26 3.54 -6.07 -13.43
CA PHE A 26 2.75 -7.28 -13.60
C PHE A 26 3.37 -8.26 -14.61
N GLU A 27 3.79 -7.78 -15.80
CA GLU A 27 4.47 -8.61 -16.82
C GLU A 27 5.79 -9.21 -16.33
N LYS A 28 6.41 -8.61 -15.31
CA LYS A 28 7.61 -9.14 -14.64
C LYS A 28 7.29 -10.08 -13.48
N GLY A 29 6.02 -10.42 -13.27
CA GLY A 29 5.56 -11.33 -12.23
C GLY A 29 5.46 -10.70 -10.84
N TYR A 30 5.51 -9.37 -10.71
CA TYR A 30 5.28 -8.71 -9.44
C TYR A 30 3.80 -8.47 -9.19
N GLU A 31 3.41 -8.55 -7.92
CA GLU A 31 2.08 -8.11 -7.50
C GLU A 31 1.96 -6.58 -7.58
N VAL A 32 0.79 -6.12 -8.01
CA VAL A 32 0.47 -4.69 -8.12
C VAL A 32 -0.76 -4.38 -7.25
N ILE A 33 -0.71 -3.28 -6.52
CA ILE A 33 -1.86 -2.70 -5.82
C ILE A 33 -2.02 -1.24 -6.18
N VAL A 34 -3.23 -0.73 -6.03
CA VAL A 34 -3.49 0.71 -6.11
C VAL A 34 -2.90 1.38 -4.88
N HIS A 35 -2.10 2.42 -5.07
CA HIS A 35 -1.74 3.36 -4.00
C HIS A 35 -2.71 4.54 -4.03
N MET A 36 -3.83 4.41 -3.33
CA MET A 36 -4.99 5.27 -3.49
C MET A 36 -4.79 6.61 -2.76
N PRO A 37 -4.80 7.74 -3.48
CA PRO A 37 -4.75 9.07 -2.87
C PRO A 37 -5.96 9.30 -1.99
N MET A 38 -5.72 9.72 -0.75
CA MET A 38 -6.77 9.95 0.23
C MET A 38 -6.44 11.19 1.06
N GLU A 39 -7.48 11.95 1.42
CA GLU A 39 -7.36 13.19 2.19
C GLU A 39 -6.66 12.97 3.54
N SER A 40 -5.68 13.83 3.84
CA SER A 40 -5.02 13.90 5.14
C SER A 40 -5.39 15.20 5.86
N HIS A 41 -5.06 15.26 7.15
CA HIS A 41 -5.20 16.50 7.94
C HIS A 41 -4.27 17.62 7.45
N ALA A 42 -3.16 17.26 6.81
CA ALA A 42 -2.25 18.21 6.20
C ALA A 42 -2.72 18.59 4.79
N PRO A 43 -2.55 19.85 4.36
CA PRO A 43 -2.82 20.21 2.97
C PRO A 43 -1.98 19.37 2.02
N PHE A 44 -2.60 18.89 0.95
CA PHE A 44 -1.94 18.19 -0.14
C PHE A 44 -2.45 18.72 -1.48
N SER A 45 -1.58 18.72 -2.48
CA SER A 45 -1.90 19.10 -3.86
C SER A 45 -1.40 18.02 -4.81
N GLY A 46 -2.08 17.88 -5.94
CA GLY A 46 -1.89 16.78 -6.88
C GLY A 46 -2.96 15.69 -6.72
N GLU A 47 -3.03 14.82 -7.72
CA GLU A 47 -3.90 13.64 -7.75
C GLU A 47 -5.40 13.98 -7.64
N GLU A 48 -5.81 15.21 -7.97
CA GLU A 48 -7.17 15.75 -7.76
C GLU A 48 -8.26 14.92 -8.46
N GLU A 49 -7.89 14.31 -9.58
CA GLU A 49 -8.75 13.41 -10.35
C GLU A 49 -9.10 12.13 -9.59
N PHE A 50 -8.24 11.69 -8.67
CA PHE A 50 -8.31 10.38 -8.03
C PHE A 50 -8.36 10.42 -6.49
N VAL A 51 -8.03 11.54 -5.85
CA VAL A 51 -8.07 11.66 -4.37
C VAL A 51 -9.47 11.43 -3.80
N LEU A 52 -9.56 10.64 -2.73
CA LEU A 52 -10.81 10.49 -1.97
C LEU A 52 -10.85 11.51 -0.84
N ASN A 53 -11.83 12.42 -0.90
CA ASN A 53 -12.04 13.42 0.14
C ASN A 53 -13.27 13.10 1.01
N THR A 54 -13.20 13.49 2.27
CA THR A 54 -14.27 13.31 3.26
C THR A 54 -15.51 14.16 2.97
N ASP A 55 -15.41 15.18 2.12
CA ASP A 55 -16.54 16.01 1.68
C ASP A 55 -17.25 15.44 0.44
N MET A 56 -16.68 14.44 -0.24
CA MET A 56 -17.33 13.78 -1.38
C MET A 56 -18.54 12.96 -0.93
N THR A 57 -19.58 12.94 -1.74
CA THR A 57 -20.71 12.01 -1.63
C THR A 57 -20.25 10.56 -1.82
N SER A 58 -21.06 9.60 -1.37
CA SER A 58 -20.76 8.18 -1.55
C SER A 58 -20.67 7.78 -3.02
N SER A 59 -21.52 8.36 -3.88
CA SER A 59 -21.49 8.10 -5.33
C SER A 59 -20.24 8.63 -6.02
N GLU A 60 -19.71 9.77 -5.57
CA GLU A 60 -18.45 10.31 -6.10
C GLU A 60 -17.27 9.43 -5.71
N ILE A 61 -17.23 8.94 -4.47
CA ILE A 61 -16.20 8.00 -4.01
C ILE A 61 -16.27 6.70 -4.79
N GLU A 62 -17.47 6.12 -4.97
CA GLU A 62 -17.67 4.90 -5.75
C GLU A 62 -17.22 5.07 -7.20
N SER A 63 -17.71 6.10 -7.90
CA SER A 63 -17.33 6.39 -9.28
C SER A 63 -15.82 6.56 -9.45
N ARG A 64 -15.17 7.23 -8.50
CA ARG A 64 -13.72 7.44 -8.52
C ARG A 64 -12.96 6.15 -8.28
N MET A 65 -13.41 5.30 -7.35
CA MET A 65 -12.84 3.97 -7.13
C MET A 65 -12.95 3.09 -8.37
N GLU A 66 -14.11 3.05 -9.02
CA GLU A 66 -14.31 2.27 -10.27
C GLU A 66 -13.43 2.77 -11.42
N LYS A 67 -13.24 4.09 -11.51
CA LYS A 67 -12.31 4.70 -12.46
C LYS A 67 -10.87 4.26 -12.20
N VAL A 68 -10.43 4.21 -10.94
CA VAL A 68 -9.08 3.73 -10.59
C VAL A 68 -8.89 2.26 -10.93
N ILE A 69 -9.89 1.43 -10.65
CA ILE A 69 -9.85 -0.01 -10.99
C ILE A 69 -9.71 -0.20 -12.50
N SER A 70 -10.44 0.59 -13.29
CA SER A 70 -10.32 0.60 -14.75
C SER A 70 -8.97 1.13 -15.23
N HIS A 71 -8.39 2.10 -14.53
CA HIS A 71 -7.10 2.71 -14.86
C HIS A 71 -5.91 1.77 -14.57
N LEU A 72 -6.00 0.95 -13.52
CA LEU A 72 -4.96 0.01 -13.08
C LEU A 72 -5.52 -1.43 -13.01
N PRO A 73 -5.89 -2.04 -14.16
CA PRO A 73 -6.56 -3.34 -14.17
C PRO A 73 -5.69 -4.49 -13.63
N GLN A 74 -4.37 -4.33 -13.56
CA GLN A 74 -3.45 -5.30 -12.98
C GLN A 74 -3.49 -5.32 -11.44
N ALA A 75 -4.10 -4.31 -10.80
CA ALA A 75 -4.09 -4.19 -9.35
C ALA A 75 -5.03 -5.21 -8.68
N VAL A 76 -4.47 -6.05 -7.81
CA VAL A 76 -5.21 -7.08 -7.06
C VAL A 76 -5.67 -6.62 -5.67
N GLY A 77 -5.19 -5.45 -5.23
CA GLY A 77 -5.52 -4.86 -3.95
C GLY A 77 -5.31 -3.35 -3.95
N MET A 78 -5.39 -2.75 -2.76
CA MET A 78 -5.23 -1.32 -2.55
C MET A 78 -4.54 -1.04 -1.21
N ASN A 79 -3.75 0.02 -1.13
CA ASN A 79 -3.43 0.69 0.13
C ASN A 79 -3.71 2.20 0.02
N ASN A 80 -3.72 2.91 1.14
CA ASN A 80 -3.87 4.36 1.16
C ASN A 80 -2.52 5.09 0.99
N HIS A 81 -2.49 6.09 0.10
CA HIS A 81 -1.51 7.17 0.05
C HIS A 81 -2.00 8.32 0.92
N GLN A 82 -1.20 8.71 1.92
CA GLN A 82 -1.66 9.59 2.99
C GLN A 82 -2.95 9.11 3.66
N GLY A 83 -4.04 9.88 3.63
CA GLY A 83 -5.34 9.43 4.07
C GLY A 83 -5.64 9.56 5.55
N SER A 84 -4.86 10.29 6.36
CA SER A 84 -5.13 10.37 7.81
C SER A 84 -6.57 10.79 8.12
N LYS A 85 -7.11 11.78 7.40
CA LYS A 85 -8.50 12.24 7.60
C LYS A 85 -9.52 11.28 6.97
N ALA A 86 -9.22 10.72 5.81
CA ALA A 86 -10.12 9.81 5.10
C ALA A 86 -10.27 8.43 5.78
N THR A 87 -9.18 7.86 6.31
CA THR A 87 -9.20 6.54 6.95
C THR A 87 -9.81 6.55 8.34
N GLU A 88 -9.95 7.72 8.96
CA GLU A 88 -10.75 7.97 10.17
C GLU A 88 -12.26 8.07 9.87
N ASN A 89 -12.63 8.33 8.61
CA ASN A 89 -14.02 8.59 8.23
C ASN A 89 -14.80 7.31 7.88
N ARG A 90 -15.79 6.98 8.71
CA ARG A 90 -16.62 5.77 8.55
C ARG A 90 -17.34 5.70 7.21
N ARG A 91 -17.88 6.82 6.72
CA ARG A 91 -18.64 6.82 5.46
C ARG A 91 -17.70 6.56 4.28
N VAL A 92 -16.56 7.24 4.24
CA VAL A 92 -15.54 7.04 3.19
C VAL A 92 -15.09 5.59 3.19
N MET A 93 -14.64 5.06 4.34
CA MET A 93 -14.13 3.69 4.41
C MET A 93 -15.20 2.62 4.17
N ASN A 94 -16.47 2.91 4.47
CA ASN A 94 -17.57 2.02 4.11
C ASN A 94 -17.73 1.90 2.59
N VAL A 95 -17.69 3.01 1.86
CA VAL A 95 -17.80 3.00 0.39
C VAL A 95 -16.57 2.34 -0.22
N VAL A 96 -15.37 2.69 0.22
CA VAL A 96 -14.12 2.05 -0.24
C VAL A 96 -14.18 0.54 -0.04
N GLY A 97 -14.55 0.08 1.16
CA GLY A 97 -14.65 -1.35 1.45
C GLY A 97 -15.74 -2.05 0.62
N SER A 98 -16.88 -1.40 0.40
CA SER A 98 -17.95 -1.96 -0.44
C SER A 98 -17.50 -2.17 -1.89
N VAL A 99 -16.77 -1.19 -2.46
CA VAL A 99 -16.22 -1.32 -3.81
C VAL A 99 -15.12 -2.39 -3.85
N LEU A 100 -14.19 -2.39 -2.89
CA LEU A 100 -13.15 -3.42 -2.84
C LEU A 100 -13.76 -4.84 -2.73
N LYS A 101 -14.84 -5.00 -1.96
CA LYS A 101 -15.57 -6.26 -1.86
C LYS A 101 -16.20 -6.67 -3.20
N LYS A 102 -16.89 -5.74 -3.87
CA LYS A 102 -17.52 -5.94 -5.20
C LYS A 102 -16.53 -6.41 -6.26
N TYR A 103 -15.30 -5.91 -6.21
CA TYR A 103 -14.25 -6.23 -7.18
C TYR A 103 -13.20 -7.24 -6.67
N GLU A 104 -13.50 -7.92 -5.55
CA GLU A 104 -12.66 -8.96 -4.95
C GLU A 104 -11.20 -8.51 -4.69
N LYS A 105 -11.02 -7.27 -4.25
CA LYS A 105 -9.71 -6.67 -3.94
C LYS A 105 -9.49 -6.64 -2.43
N TYR A 106 -8.25 -6.87 -2.00
CA TYR A 106 -7.87 -6.70 -0.58
C TYR A 106 -7.43 -5.27 -0.28
N PHE A 107 -7.33 -4.94 1.01
CA PHE A 107 -6.86 -3.65 1.49
C PHE A 107 -5.69 -3.77 2.47
N VAL A 108 -4.64 -2.99 2.27
CA VAL A 108 -3.55 -2.82 3.24
C VAL A 108 -3.64 -1.43 3.84
N ASP A 109 -3.88 -1.34 5.14
CA ASP A 109 -3.83 -0.05 5.84
C ASP A 109 -2.37 0.37 6.03
N SER A 110 -1.99 1.47 5.39
CA SER A 110 -0.67 2.09 5.54
C SER A 110 -0.48 2.72 6.93
N ARG A 111 -1.54 2.81 7.76
CA ARG A 111 -1.57 3.36 9.12
C ARG A 111 -0.84 4.70 9.22
N THR A 112 -1.29 5.66 8.43
CA THR A 112 -0.77 7.04 8.41
C THR A 112 -1.26 7.88 9.60
N THR A 113 -2.19 7.32 10.37
CA THR A 113 -2.76 7.87 11.61
C THR A 113 -3.06 6.71 12.57
N PRO A 114 -2.85 6.85 13.89
CA PRO A 114 -3.26 5.83 14.85
C PRO A 114 -4.79 5.68 14.96
N GLU A 115 -5.56 6.69 14.57
CA GLU A 115 -7.02 6.75 14.61
C GLU A 115 -7.71 6.06 13.43
N THR A 116 -6.93 5.49 12.49
CA THR A 116 -7.48 4.78 11.32
C THR A 116 -8.46 3.68 11.72
N ILE A 117 -9.64 3.70 11.09
CA ILE A 117 -10.64 2.63 11.20
C ILE A 117 -10.68 1.76 9.95
N ALA A 118 -9.76 1.95 9.00
CA ALA A 118 -9.79 1.28 7.72
C ALA A 118 -9.76 -0.25 7.88
N GLY A 119 -8.82 -0.80 8.64
CA GLY A 119 -8.74 -2.24 8.88
C GLY A 119 -10.01 -2.84 9.51
N SER A 120 -10.59 -2.19 10.51
CA SER A 120 -11.83 -2.70 11.15
C SER A 120 -13.04 -2.62 10.23
N MET A 121 -13.14 -1.55 9.42
CA MET A 121 -14.17 -1.43 8.40
C MET A 121 -14.05 -2.53 7.34
N MET A 122 -12.84 -2.79 6.83
CA MET A 122 -12.59 -3.86 5.84
C MET A 122 -13.01 -5.23 6.38
N MET A 123 -12.60 -5.58 7.60
CA MET A 123 -13.02 -6.82 8.24
C MET A 123 -14.54 -6.93 8.37
N SER A 124 -15.22 -5.84 8.79
CA SER A 124 -16.68 -5.83 8.95
C SER A 124 -17.45 -6.04 7.64
N LEU A 125 -16.85 -5.68 6.50
CA LEU A 125 -17.41 -5.83 5.15
C LEU A 125 -16.94 -7.13 4.47
N GLY A 126 -16.16 -7.97 5.17
CA GLY A 126 -15.60 -9.19 4.63
C GLY A 126 -14.56 -8.95 3.52
N VAL A 127 -13.84 -7.83 3.58
CA VAL A 127 -12.70 -7.51 2.72
C VAL A 127 -11.43 -7.98 3.42
N HIS A 128 -10.64 -8.80 2.73
CA HIS A 128 -9.33 -9.22 3.21
C HIS A 128 -8.44 -8.03 3.50
N THR A 129 -7.79 -8.03 4.66
CA THR A 129 -7.00 -6.87 5.06
C THR A 129 -5.77 -7.20 5.89
N ALA A 130 -4.78 -6.32 5.79
CA ALA A 130 -3.59 -6.32 6.60
C ALA A 130 -3.21 -4.89 6.99
N ASN A 131 -2.35 -4.78 8.00
CA ASN A 131 -1.78 -3.51 8.41
C ASN A 131 -0.28 -3.51 8.10
N ARG A 132 0.26 -2.35 7.72
CA ARG A 132 1.70 -2.14 7.77
C ARG A 132 2.22 -2.31 9.20
N ASP A 133 3.30 -3.07 9.38
CA ASP A 133 4.04 -3.15 10.64
C ASP A 133 5.07 -2.01 10.75
N ILE A 134 5.92 -1.85 9.73
CA ILE A 134 7.03 -0.89 9.75
C ILE A 134 7.00 0.01 8.51
N PHE A 135 7.22 1.31 8.71
CA PHE A 135 7.49 2.25 7.64
C PHE A 135 9.01 2.38 7.49
N LEU A 136 9.55 2.10 6.30
CA LEU A 136 10.98 1.89 6.11
C LEU A 136 11.75 3.19 5.93
N ASP A 137 11.16 4.20 5.28
CA ASP A 137 11.91 5.33 4.74
C ASP A 137 11.23 6.69 4.99
N ASN A 138 10.70 6.87 6.20
CA ASN A 138 10.23 8.17 6.69
C ASN A 138 11.30 9.26 6.45
N GLU A 139 12.55 8.92 6.77
CA GLU A 139 13.71 9.75 6.52
C GLU A 139 14.53 9.13 5.38
N ALA A 140 14.97 9.97 4.44
CA ALA A 140 15.74 9.54 3.27
C ALA A 140 17.23 9.33 3.62
N ASP A 141 17.50 8.56 4.68
CA ASP A 141 18.83 8.27 5.21
C ASP A 141 19.07 6.74 5.24
N PRO A 142 20.10 6.21 4.55
CA PRO A 142 20.40 4.78 4.54
C PRO A 142 20.59 4.14 5.92
N TYR A 143 21.15 4.86 6.91
CA TYR A 143 21.31 4.36 8.27
C TYR A 143 19.95 4.16 8.94
N LEU A 144 19.06 5.16 8.83
CA LEU A 144 17.72 5.07 9.40
C LEU A 144 16.86 4.02 8.69
N ILE A 145 16.98 3.90 7.36
CA ILE A 145 16.28 2.85 6.60
C ILE A 145 16.75 1.45 7.02
N ASN A 146 18.06 1.25 7.25
CA ASN A 146 18.57 -0.01 7.79
C ASN A 146 18.00 -0.31 9.18
N LYS A 147 17.94 0.68 10.07
CA LYS A 147 17.35 0.53 11.40
C LYS A 147 15.87 0.11 11.33
N GLN A 148 15.09 0.72 10.44
CA GLN A 148 13.70 0.33 10.22
C GLN A 148 13.59 -1.08 9.63
N LEU A 149 14.50 -1.47 8.73
CA LEU A 149 14.54 -2.84 8.22
C LEU A 149 14.87 -3.86 9.32
N ASP A 150 15.79 -3.54 10.23
CA ASP A 150 16.11 -4.38 11.39
C ASP A 150 14.91 -4.56 12.33
N GLN A 151 14.11 -3.51 12.52
CA GLN A 151 12.84 -3.61 13.24
C GLN A 151 11.82 -4.49 12.53
N LEU A 152 11.74 -4.42 11.19
CA LEU A 152 10.87 -5.28 10.40
C LEU A 152 11.27 -6.75 10.54
N ILE A 153 12.57 -7.03 10.51
CA ILE A 153 13.14 -8.37 10.70
C ILE A 153 12.77 -8.92 12.08
N SER A 154 13.00 -8.15 13.14
CA SER A 154 12.62 -8.54 14.51
C SER A 154 11.12 -8.81 14.62
N THR A 155 10.29 -7.95 14.02
CA THR A 155 8.83 -8.13 13.99
C THR A 155 8.44 -9.44 13.30
N ALA A 156 9.06 -9.74 12.15
CA ALA A 156 8.80 -10.97 11.40
C ALA A 156 9.23 -12.22 12.18
N GLN A 157 10.37 -12.18 12.88
CA GLN A 157 10.82 -13.28 13.73
C GLN A 157 9.87 -13.57 14.89
N HIS A 158 9.29 -12.51 15.49
CA HIS A 158 8.35 -12.67 16.60
C HIS A 158 6.95 -13.10 16.17
N LYS A 159 6.44 -12.58 15.04
CA LYS A 159 5.06 -12.81 14.58
C LYS A 159 4.93 -13.90 13.51
N GLY A 160 6.04 -14.37 12.96
CA GLY A 160 6.11 -15.26 11.79
C GLY A 160 6.14 -14.51 10.44
N SER A 161 5.61 -13.29 10.38
CA SER A 161 5.66 -12.42 9.20
C SER A 161 5.53 -10.95 9.60
N ALA A 162 5.97 -10.04 8.73
CA ALA A 162 5.74 -8.61 8.90
C ALA A 162 5.64 -7.89 7.54
N ILE A 163 4.88 -6.81 7.48
CA ILE A 163 4.70 -5.97 6.29
C ILE A 163 5.47 -4.66 6.48
N GLY A 164 6.51 -4.49 5.66
CA GLY A 164 7.23 -3.23 5.52
C GLY A 164 6.70 -2.43 4.34
N VAL A 165 6.51 -1.12 4.50
CA VAL A 165 6.20 -0.20 3.40
C VAL A 165 7.33 0.82 3.28
N GLY A 166 7.81 1.03 2.06
CA GLY A 166 8.73 2.09 1.71
C GLY A 166 8.43 2.63 0.32
N HIS A 167 9.09 3.72 -0.04
CA HIS A 167 8.92 4.39 -1.32
C HIS A 167 10.01 3.98 -2.32
N ALA A 168 9.73 4.19 -3.61
CA ALA A 168 10.69 3.99 -4.70
C ALA A 168 11.73 5.13 -4.74
N ARG A 169 12.52 5.28 -3.68
CA ARG A 169 13.59 6.30 -3.54
C ARG A 169 14.97 5.69 -3.75
N PRO A 170 15.97 6.47 -4.22
CA PRO A 170 17.33 5.96 -4.41
C PRO A 170 17.94 5.33 -3.15
N MET A 171 17.77 5.96 -1.98
CA MET A 171 18.33 5.46 -0.72
C MET A 171 17.65 4.16 -0.27
N THR A 172 16.32 4.07 -0.40
CA THR A 172 15.56 2.85 -0.12
C THR A 172 15.99 1.71 -1.04
N LEU A 173 16.14 2.00 -2.34
CA LEU A 173 16.64 1.04 -3.31
C LEU A 173 18.04 0.55 -2.96
N GLN A 174 18.96 1.45 -2.63
CA GLN A 174 20.34 1.12 -2.26
C GLN A 174 20.38 0.17 -1.06
N VAL A 175 19.61 0.45 -0.01
CA VAL A 175 19.54 -0.42 1.17
C VAL A 175 18.95 -1.79 0.80
N LEU A 176 17.82 -1.83 0.11
CA LEU A 176 17.17 -3.08 -0.26
C LEU A 176 18.03 -3.94 -1.20
N GLN A 177 18.75 -3.33 -2.15
CA GLN A 177 19.68 -4.04 -3.04
C GLN A 177 20.76 -4.82 -2.27
N LYS A 178 21.24 -4.27 -1.15
CA LYS A 178 22.22 -4.93 -0.30
C LYS A 178 21.58 -5.94 0.64
N ARG A 179 20.51 -5.54 1.32
CA ARG A 179 19.94 -6.29 2.45
C ARG A 179 19.09 -7.48 2.02
N ILE A 180 18.39 -7.42 0.89
CA ILE A 180 17.53 -8.53 0.44
C ILE A 180 18.34 -9.84 0.29
N PRO A 181 19.46 -9.89 -0.45
CA PRO A 181 20.26 -11.12 -0.57
C PRO A 181 20.82 -11.63 0.76
N GLU A 182 21.17 -10.73 1.68
CA GLU A 182 21.64 -11.10 3.03
C GLU A 182 20.53 -11.79 3.83
N LEU A 183 19.31 -11.28 3.74
CA LEU A 183 18.15 -11.82 4.45
C LEU A 183 17.69 -13.16 3.88
N GLU A 184 17.72 -13.32 2.56
CA GLU A 184 17.41 -14.60 1.92
C GLU A 184 18.42 -15.69 2.34
N LYS A 185 19.72 -15.35 2.40
CA LYS A 185 20.75 -16.25 2.94
C LYS A 185 20.54 -16.59 4.42
N ALA A 186 19.97 -15.66 5.19
CA ALA A 186 19.60 -15.87 6.58
C ALA A 186 18.26 -16.64 6.75
N GLY A 187 17.62 -17.06 5.66
CA GLY A 187 16.41 -17.89 5.67
C GLY A 187 15.08 -17.12 5.64
N PHE A 188 15.11 -15.80 5.50
CA PHE A 188 13.88 -15.02 5.29
C PHE A 188 13.33 -15.23 3.88
N GLN A 189 12.00 -15.27 3.77
CA GLN A 189 11.31 -15.34 2.50
C GLN A 189 10.54 -14.04 2.25
N PHE A 190 10.79 -13.43 1.10
CA PHE A 190 9.96 -12.33 0.61
C PHE A 190 8.74 -12.90 -0.10
N LYS A 191 7.55 -12.41 0.29
CA LYS A 191 6.26 -12.81 -0.26
C LYS A 191 5.46 -11.58 -0.65
N PHE A 192 4.51 -11.77 -1.57
CA PHE A 192 3.52 -10.76 -1.87
C PHE A 192 2.56 -10.57 -0.69
N VAL A 193 2.07 -9.34 -0.50
CA VAL A 193 1.21 -9.01 0.64
C VAL A 193 -0.11 -9.79 0.61
N SER A 194 -0.55 -10.27 -0.56
CA SER A 194 -1.71 -11.14 -0.66
C SER A 194 -1.61 -12.46 0.11
N SER A 195 -0.38 -12.90 0.42
CA SER A 195 -0.15 -14.09 1.24
C SER A 195 -0.18 -13.84 2.75
N LEU A 196 -0.34 -12.58 3.17
CA LEU A 196 -0.16 -12.15 4.57
C LEU A 196 -1.41 -11.51 5.19
N TYR A 197 -2.46 -11.24 4.42
CA TYR A 197 -3.71 -10.72 4.96
C TYR A 197 -4.56 -11.82 5.61
N LYS A 198 -5.51 -11.39 6.45
CA LYS A 198 -6.53 -12.25 7.06
C LYS A 198 -7.88 -12.04 6.38
#